data_AF-A0AA40RX07-F1
#
_entry.id   AF-A0AA40RX07-F1
#
_cell.length_a   1.000
_cell.length_b   1.000
_cell.length_c   1.000
_cell.angle_alpha   90.00
_cell.angle_beta   90.00
_cell.angle_gamma   90.00
#
_symmetry.space_group_name_H-M   'P 1'
#
loop_
_entity.id
_entity.type
_entity.pdbx_description
1 polymer ?
#
loop_
_entity_poly.entity_id
_entity_poly.type
_entity_poly.pdbx_seq_one_letter_code
_entity_poly.pdbx_strand_id
1 'polypeptide(L)'
;MRIVSAAPSAKPIDLKESLTSAVVVDARTGQVLATRNATKLGMIASQSKMLTAYAALRAIHDGKLTWDTPIPITSKADLSHQPKYVYSHLDIKAGDHLTVRE
;
A
#
# COMPACT_ATOMS: atom_id res chain seq x y z
N MET A 1 -25.43 7.39 -8.64
CA MET A 1 -25.34 7.03 -7.21
C MET A 1 -26.27 5.86 -6.95
N ARG A 2 -25.75 4.62 -6.93
CA ARG A 2 -26.54 3.44 -6.55
C ARG A 2 -26.28 3.17 -5.08
N ILE A 3 -27.33 3.31 -4.27
CA ILE A 3 -27.32 2.93 -2.87
C ILE A 3 -27.43 1.40 -2.85
N VAL A 4 -26.31 0.71 -2.67
CA VAL A 4 -26.33 -0.71 -2.33
C VAL A 4 -26.74 -0.81 -0.87
N SER A 5 -27.93 -1.37 -0.62
CA SER A 5 -28.36 -1.78 0.71
C SER A 5 -27.33 -2.74 1.29
N ALA A 6 -26.69 -2.35 2.39
CA ALA A 6 -25.77 -3.22 3.11
C ALA A 6 -26.57 -4.35 3.75
N ALA A 7 -26.23 -5.60 3.41
CA ALA A 7 -26.69 -6.77 4.14
C ALA A 7 -26.35 -6.63 5.64
N PRO A 8 -27.13 -7.23 6.56
CA PRO A 8 -26.85 -7.14 7.98
C PRO A 8 -25.44 -7.66 8.26
N SER A 9 -24.58 -6.77 8.73
CA SER A 9 -23.19 -7.07 9.08
C SER A 9 -23.19 -8.04 10.26
N ALA A 10 -22.88 -9.32 9.99
CA ALA A 10 -22.57 -10.28 11.03
C ALA A 10 -21.36 -9.77 11.83
N LYS A 11 -21.37 -9.98 13.17
CA LYS A 11 -20.22 -9.65 14.00
C LYS A 11 -18.97 -10.36 13.46
N PRO A 12 -17.83 -9.65 13.29
CA PRO A 12 -16.60 -10.27 12.83
C PRO A 12 -16.16 -11.41 13.75
N ILE A 13 -15.58 -12.45 13.17
CA ILE A 13 -14.98 -13.56 13.91
C ILE A 13 -13.79 -13.03 14.71
N ASP A 14 -13.75 -13.33 16.01
CA ASP A 14 -12.58 -13.04 16.85
C ASP A 14 -11.50 -14.12 16.65
N LEU A 15 -10.36 -13.74 16.08
CA LEU A 15 -9.26 -14.67 15.79
C LEU A 15 -8.52 -15.00 17.10
N LYS A 16 -8.44 -16.30 17.43
CA LYS A 16 -7.83 -16.80 18.68
C LYS A 16 -6.36 -17.22 18.55
N GLU A 17 -5.80 -17.18 17.34
CA GLU A 17 -4.41 -17.55 17.05
C GLU A 17 -3.40 -16.59 17.71
N SER A 18 -2.11 -16.99 17.73
CA SER A 18 -1.00 -16.19 18.26
C SER A 18 -0.62 -15.02 17.36
N LEU A 19 -1.59 -14.14 17.07
CA LEU A 19 -1.44 -12.94 16.25
C LEU A 19 -1.42 -11.71 17.15
N THR A 20 -0.49 -10.78 16.89
CA THR A 20 -0.46 -9.47 17.57
C THR A 20 -1.67 -8.62 17.18
N SER A 21 -1.97 -8.56 15.87
CA SER A 21 -3.13 -7.86 15.30
C SER A 21 -3.45 -8.42 13.91
N ALA A 22 -4.73 -8.45 13.54
CA ALA A 22 -5.20 -8.88 12.22
C ALA A 22 -6.56 -8.27 11.88
N VAL A 23 -6.81 -8.13 10.58
CA VAL A 23 -8.11 -7.80 10.01
C VAL A 23 -8.28 -8.58 8.70
N VAL A 24 -9.42 -9.22 8.51
CA VAL A 24 -9.79 -9.92 7.28
C VAL A 24 -11.01 -9.21 6.70
N VAL A 25 -10.91 -8.80 5.45
CA VAL A 25 -11.93 -8.00 4.76
C VAL A 25 -12.30 -8.68 3.45
N ASP A 26 -13.60 -8.80 3.17
CA ASP A 26 -14.07 -9.12 1.83
C ASP A 26 -13.78 -7.94 0.90
N ALA A 27 -12.91 -8.14 -0.08
CA ALA A 27 -12.41 -7.06 -0.93
C ALA A 27 -13.49 -6.42 -1.83
N ARG A 28 -14.61 -7.11 -2.09
CA ARG A 28 -15.68 -6.60 -2.97
C ARG A 28 -16.70 -5.75 -2.21
N THR A 29 -17.01 -6.15 -0.98
CA THR A 29 -18.08 -5.56 -0.17
C THR A 29 -17.55 -4.66 0.94
N GLY A 30 -16.28 -4.80 1.32
CA GLY A 30 -15.69 -4.12 2.48
C GLY A 30 -16.13 -4.73 3.81
N GLN A 31 -16.85 -5.85 3.82
CA GLN A 31 -17.27 -6.51 5.05
C GLN A 31 -16.04 -7.01 5.83
N VAL A 32 -15.94 -6.64 7.10
CA VAL A 32 -14.93 -7.20 8.00
C VAL A 32 -15.40 -8.59 8.45
N LEU A 33 -14.67 -9.62 8.04
CA LEU A 33 -15.01 -11.03 8.30
C LEU A 33 -14.42 -11.53 9.62
N ALA A 34 -13.21 -11.08 9.95
CA ALA A 34 -12.51 -11.46 11.17
C ALA A 34 -11.56 -10.36 11.65
N THR A 35 -11.33 -10.29 12.96
CA THR A 35 -10.44 -9.29 13.57
C THR A 35 -9.66 -9.85 14.75
N ARG A 36 -8.53 -9.21 15.05
CA ARG A 36 -7.79 -9.32 16.31
C ARG A 36 -7.08 -7.99 16.55
N ASN A 37 -7.36 -7.30 17.65
CA ASN A 37 -6.72 -6.01 17.98
C ASN A 37 -6.68 -5.00 16.80
N ALA A 38 -7.69 -5.00 15.93
CA ALA A 38 -7.63 -4.32 14.63
C ALA A 38 -7.54 -2.79 14.72
N THR A 39 -7.95 -2.20 15.85
CA THR A 39 -7.91 -0.76 16.11
C THR A 39 -6.72 -0.33 16.98
N LYS A 40 -5.88 -1.27 17.42
CA LYS A 40 -4.71 -0.97 18.24
C LYS A 40 -3.61 -0.37 17.37
N LEU A 41 -3.06 0.77 17.80
CA LEU A 41 -1.91 1.37 17.14
C LEU A 41 -0.66 0.48 17.28
N GLY A 42 0.12 0.39 16.21
CA GLY A 42 1.34 -0.41 16.15
C GLY A 42 2.27 0.04 15.02
N MET A 43 3.52 -0.44 15.07
CA MET A 43 4.48 -0.21 13.99
C MET A 43 4.13 -1.07 12.79
N ILE A 44 3.93 -0.44 11.64
CA ILE A 44 3.51 -1.13 10.41
C ILE A 44 4.67 -1.38 9.43
N ALA A 45 5.87 -0.86 9.73
CA ALA A 45 7.10 -1.05 8.94
C ALA A 45 6.85 -0.85 7.43
N SER A 46 7.26 -1.82 6.59
CA SER A 46 7.09 -1.74 5.13
C SER A 46 5.63 -1.70 4.66
N GLN A 47 4.63 -2.02 5.51
CA GLN A 47 3.23 -1.85 5.14
C GLN A 47 2.86 -0.37 4.89
N SER A 48 3.64 0.59 5.41
CA SER A 48 3.50 2.01 5.08
C SER A 48 3.58 2.29 3.57
N LYS A 49 4.25 1.42 2.79
CA LYS A 49 4.34 1.55 1.33
C LYS A 49 2.98 1.54 0.65
N MET A 50 1.95 0.94 1.26
CA MET A 50 0.58 0.98 0.74
C MET A 50 0.03 2.41 0.65
N LEU A 51 0.39 3.29 1.59
CA LEU A 51 0.01 4.71 1.55
C LEU A 51 0.70 5.44 0.39
N THR A 52 1.99 5.15 0.16
CA THR A 52 2.75 5.71 -0.96
C THR A 52 2.16 5.25 -2.30
N ALA A 53 1.88 3.95 -2.44
CA ALA A 53 1.25 3.40 -3.65
C ALA A 53 -0.13 4.04 -3.90
N TYR A 54 -0.94 4.20 -2.84
CA TYR A 54 -2.23 4.89 -2.95
C TYR A 54 -2.09 6.33 -3.45
N ALA A 55 -1.12 7.10 -2.95
CA ALA A 55 -0.88 8.46 -3.41
C ALA A 55 -0.51 8.54 -4.90
N ALA A 56 0.33 7.61 -5.39
CA ALA A 56 0.68 7.51 -6.80
C ALA A 56 -0.54 7.13 -7.66
N LEU A 57 -1.28 6.09 -7.26
CA LEU A 57 -2.52 5.69 -7.95
C LEU A 57 -3.55 6.81 -7.98
N ARG A 58 -3.66 7.60 -6.92
CA ARG A 58 -4.55 8.76 -6.86
C ARG A 58 -4.11 9.86 -7.84
N ALA A 59 -2.82 10.12 -7.95
CA ALA A 59 -2.30 11.08 -8.93
C ALA A 59 -2.59 10.63 -10.38
N ILE A 60 -2.51 9.33 -10.66
CA ILE A 60 -2.89 8.76 -11.95
C ILE A 60 -4.40 8.91 -12.19
N HIS A 61 -5.22 8.52 -11.21
CA HIS A 61 -6.68 8.65 -11.28
C HIS A 61 -7.14 10.09 -11.51
N ASP A 62 -6.51 11.04 -10.85
CA ASP A 62 -6.82 12.48 -10.96
C ASP A 62 -6.18 13.13 -12.23
N GLY A 63 -5.54 12.34 -13.10
CA GLY A 63 -4.97 12.81 -14.37
C GLY A 63 -3.69 13.64 -14.23
N LYS A 64 -3.07 13.69 -13.04
CA LYS A 64 -1.81 14.41 -12.80
C LYS A 64 -0.59 13.67 -13.34
N LEU A 65 -0.68 12.35 -13.38
CA LEU A 65 0.30 11.45 -13.96
C LEU A 65 -0.41 10.45 -14.86
N THR A 66 0.34 9.83 -15.76
CA THR A 66 -0.07 8.63 -16.50
C THR A 66 0.93 7.52 -16.20
N TRP A 67 0.58 6.28 -16.52
CA TRP A 67 1.49 5.15 -16.37
C TRP A 67 2.79 5.32 -17.16
N ASP A 68 2.75 6.04 -18.28
CA ASP A 68 3.88 6.26 -19.17
C ASP A 68 4.58 7.60 -18.91
N THR A 69 4.17 8.34 -17.86
CA THR A 69 4.84 9.60 -17.49
C THR A 69 6.28 9.31 -17.07
N PRO A 70 7.29 9.91 -17.75
CA PRO A 70 8.69 9.72 -17.38
C PRO A 70 9.01 10.46 -16.08
N ILE A 71 9.66 9.76 -15.16
CA ILE A 71 10.10 10.24 -13.86
C ILE A 71 11.63 10.23 -13.82
N PRO A 72 12.27 11.40 -13.73
CA PRO A 72 13.73 11.47 -13.56
C PRO A 72 14.14 11.00 -12.17
N ILE A 73 15.11 10.12 -12.09
CA ILE A 73 15.66 9.64 -10.82
C ILE A 73 16.59 10.70 -10.25
N THR A 74 16.23 11.20 -9.06
CA THR A 74 17.02 12.20 -8.34
C THR A 74 18.16 11.56 -7.55
N SER A 75 19.19 12.34 -7.20
CA SER A 75 20.25 11.91 -6.29
C SER A 75 19.75 11.42 -4.93
N LYS A 76 18.58 11.88 -4.48
CA LYS A 76 17.95 11.43 -3.23
C LYS A 76 17.31 10.05 -3.35
N ALA A 77 16.90 9.64 -4.55
CA ALA A 77 16.33 8.33 -4.83
C ALA A 77 17.40 7.28 -5.16
N ASP A 78 18.62 7.72 -5.48
CA ASP A 78 19.76 6.85 -5.76
C ASP A 78 20.30 6.23 -4.46
N LEU A 79 19.90 4.98 -4.23
CA LEU A 79 20.40 4.13 -3.15
C LEU A 79 21.45 3.13 -3.64
N SER A 80 21.99 3.28 -4.86
CA SER A 80 22.94 2.32 -5.44
C SER A 80 24.25 2.18 -4.66
N HIS A 81 24.57 3.17 -3.82
CA HIS A 81 25.72 3.16 -2.91
C HIS A 81 25.44 2.47 -1.56
N GLN A 82 24.18 2.13 -1.28
CA GLN A 82 23.78 1.48 -0.04
C GLN A 82 23.96 -0.03 -0.13
N PRO A 83 24.26 -0.71 0.99
CA PRO A 83 24.35 -2.17 1.00
C PRO A 83 23.00 -2.83 0.72
N LYS A 84 22.93 -3.64 -0.36
CA LYS A 84 21.72 -4.36 -0.81
C LYS A 84 21.14 -5.31 0.25
N TYR A 85 21.92 -5.73 1.26
CA TYR A 85 21.45 -6.58 2.36
C TYR A 85 20.73 -5.80 3.49
N VAL A 86 20.83 -4.46 3.49
CA VAL A 86 20.18 -3.60 4.49
C VAL A 86 18.91 -2.98 3.92
N TYR A 87 18.92 -2.62 2.63
CA TYR A 87 17.83 -1.90 2.00
C TYR A 87 17.27 -2.68 0.81
N SER A 88 15.95 -2.81 0.76
CA SER A 88 15.25 -3.20 -0.47
C SER A 88 15.05 -1.95 -1.32
N HIS A 89 15.81 -1.84 -2.40
CA HIS A 89 15.72 -0.73 -3.35
C HIS A 89 15.82 -1.22 -4.79
N LEU A 90 15.36 -0.40 -5.73
CA LEU A 90 15.52 -0.65 -7.17
C LEU A 90 16.98 -0.44 -7.58
N ASP A 91 17.39 -1.09 -8.68
CA ASP A 91 18.72 -0.92 -9.26
C ASP A 91 18.71 0.28 -10.22
N ILE A 92 18.63 1.49 -9.63
CA ILE A 92 18.54 2.78 -10.34
C ILE A 92 19.61 3.75 -9.83
N LYS A 93 20.00 4.69 -10.69
CA LYS A 93 21.00 5.73 -10.43
C LYS A 93 20.44 7.12 -10.73
N ALA A 94 21.04 8.14 -10.13
CA ALA A 94 20.68 9.52 -10.44
C ALA A 94 20.91 9.83 -11.94
N GLY A 95 19.91 10.45 -12.57
CA GLY A 95 19.92 10.72 -14.01
C GLY A 95 19.25 9.64 -14.87
N ASP A 96 18.96 8.47 -14.31
CA ASP A 96 18.10 7.49 -14.98
C ASP A 96 16.67 8.05 -15.15
N HIS A 97 15.92 7.46 -16.08
CA HIS A 97 14.52 7.76 -16.31
C HIS A 97 13.71 6.46 -16.30
N LEU A 98 12.67 6.42 -15.48
CA LEU A 98 11.68 5.34 -15.47
C LEU A 98 10.29 5.93 -15.73
N THR A 99 9.39 5.15 -16.30
CA THR A 99 7.98 5.50 -16.30
C THR A 99 7.34 5.20 -14.93
N VAL A 100 6.17 5.78 -14.64
CA VAL A 100 5.42 5.47 -13.40
C VAL A 100 5.07 3.98 -13.26
N ARG A 101 5.02 3.24 -14.38
CA ARG A 101 4.75 1.80 -14.42
C ARG A 101 5.92 0.94 -13.90
N GLU A 102 7.15 1.38 -14.10
CA GLU A 102 8.39 0.65 -13.80
C GLU A 102 8.82 0.86 -12.35
#